data_AF-A0A2U0AEN9-F1
#
_entry.id   AF-A0A2U0AEN9-F1
#
_cell.length_a   1.000
_cell.length_b   1.000
_cell.length_c   1.000
_cell.angle_alpha   90.00
_cell.angle_beta   90.00
_cell.angle_gamma   90.00
#
_symmetry.space_group_name_H-M   'P 1'
#
loop_
_entity.id
_entity.type
_entity.pdbx_description
1 polymer ?
#
loop_
_entity_poly.entity_id
_entity_poly.type
_entity_poly.pdbx_seq_one_letter_code
_entity_poly.pdbx_strand_id
1 'polypeptide(L)'
;MWKSSNRLVSIDMRSSVEVLLLGSLHNVDAHIPYRGGDLDEWSELYRAYSNPVNNLFLLSVNELLMEQGLNRNSSIRLIASSYRRGIMAANILLVAGYENVVVELDRERNTPPAAVVKEADGDSDCSWNGRLYWTNSDNGRQGGWLH
;
A
#
# COMPACT_ATOMS: atom_id res chain seq x y z
N MET A 1 7.41 -11.63 -25.78
CA MET A 1 8.63 -10.81 -25.58
C MET A 1 8.27 -9.77 -24.53
N TRP A 2 8.70 -9.95 -23.28
CA TRP A 2 8.35 -9.05 -22.18
C TRP A 2 9.18 -7.78 -22.31
N LYS A 3 8.55 -6.61 -22.34
CA LYS A 3 9.24 -5.33 -22.41
C LYS A 3 9.52 -4.90 -20.97
N SER A 4 10.78 -4.65 -20.60
CA SER A 4 11.11 -3.92 -19.38
C SER A 4 10.71 -2.45 -19.58
N SER A 5 9.41 -2.18 -19.58
CA SER A 5 8.91 -0.82 -19.64
C SER A 5 9.02 -0.24 -18.24
N ASN A 6 9.61 0.95 -18.12
CA ASN A 6 9.65 1.76 -16.90
C ASN A 6 8.25 2.31 -16.55
N ARG A 7 7.20 1.51 -16.78
CA ARG A 7 5.81 1.84 -16.55
C ARG A 7 5.49 1.49 -15.10
N LEU A 8 5.03 2.49 -14.38
CA LEU A 8 4.51 2.34 -13.03
C LEU A 8 3.06 1.88 -13.09
N VAL A 9 2.75 0.75 -12.48
CA VAL A 9 1.38 0.24 -12.32
C VAL A 9 0.84 0.74 -10.99
N SER A 10 -0.24 1.50 -11.00
CA SER A 10 -0.87 2.05 -9.80
C SER A 10 -2.12 1.25 -9.45
N ILE A 11 -2.11 0.64 -8.27
CA ILE A 11 -3.17 -0.25 -7.79
C ILE A 11 -3.82 0.38 -6.56
N ASP A 12 -5.11 0.67 -6.63
CA ASP A 12 -5.90 1.03 -5.45
C ASP A 12 -6.20 -0.24 -4.65
N MET A 13 -5.60 -0.35 -3.46
CA MET A 13 -5.80 -1.50 -2.57
C MET A 13 -6.77 -1.23 -1.41
N ARG A 14 -7.45 -0.08 -1.43
CA ARG A 14 -8.52 0.25 -0.50
C ARG A 14 -9.67 -0.75 -0.66
N SER A 15 -10.43 -0.96 0.40
CA SER A 15 -11.63 -1.81 0.34
C SER A 15 -12.68 -1.22 -0.61
N SER A 16 -13.55 -2.07 -1.15
CA SER A 16 -14.65 -1.61 -2.01
C SER A 16 -15.59 -0.62 -1.29
N VAL A 17 -15.73 -0.73 0.04
CA VAL A 17 -16.49 0.22 0.86
C VAL A 17 -15.83 1.60 0.88
N GLU A 18 -14.50 1.66 1.01
CA GLU A 18 -13.76 2.93 0.96
C GLU A 18 -13.92 3.59 -0.42
N VAL A 19 -13.81 2.81 -1.50
CA VAL A 19 -14.01 3.33 -2.86
C VAL A 19 -15.45 3.79 -3.09
N LEU A 20 -16.44 3.07 -2.55
CA LEU A 20 -17.85 3.44 -2.63
C LEU A 20 -18.14 4.77 -1.91
N LEU A 21 -17.56 4.98 -0.72
CA LEU A 21 -17.84 6.15 0.12
C LEU A 21 -16.99 7.38 -0.21
N LEU A 22 -15.73 7.17 -0.56
CA LEU A 22 -14.75 8.24 -0.80
C LEU A 22 -14.54 8.53 -2.29
N GLY A 23 -15.02 7.64 -3.15
CA GLY A 23 -14.83 7.70 -4.59
C GLY A 23 -13.57 6.97 -5.07
N SER A 24 -13.56 6.70 -6.38
CA SER A 24 -12.40 6.14 -7.07
C SER A 24 -11.32 7.19 -7.26
N LEU A 25 -10.06 6.75 -7.25
CA LEU A 25 -8.94 7.59 -7.62
C LEU A 25 -8.86 7.69 -9.14
N HIS A 26 -8.56 8.88 -9.67
CA HIS A 26 -8.52 9.10 -11.11
C HIS A 26 -7.28 8.49 -11.80
N ASN A 27 -6.22 8.21 -11.04
CA ASN A 27 -4.91 7.82 -11.56
C ASN A 27 -4.50 6.40 -11.11
N VAL A 28 -5.40 5.43 -11.24
CA VAL A 28 -5.12 4.02 -10.94
C VAL A 28 -5.42 3.14 -12.14
N ASP A 29 -4.56 2.14 -12.37
CA ASP A 29 -4.73 1.16 -13.44
C ASP A 29 -5.76 0.10 -13.05
N ALA A 30 -5.89 -0.22 -11.75
CA ALA A 30 -6.85 -1.19 -11.24
C ALA A 30 -7.22 -0.96 -9.77
N HIS A 31 -8.39 -1.46 -9.37
CA HIS A 31 -8.81 -1.59 -7.98
C HIS A 31 -8.70 -3.06 -7.57
N ILE A 32 -7.77 -3.36 -6.66
CA ILE A 32 -7.52 -4.72 -6.14
C ILE A 32 -7.41 -4.63 -4.62
N PRO A 33 -8.53 -4.80 -3.89
CA PRO A 33 -8.54 -4.70 -2.44
C PRO A 33 -7.57 -5.70 -1.80
N TYR A 34 -6.73 -5.22 -0.87
CA TYR A 34 -5.94 -6.10 -0.01
C TYR A 34 -6.83 -6.81 1.03
N ARG A 35 -7.87 -6.12 1.47
CA ARG A 35 -8.92 -6.66 2.33
C ARG A 35 -10.27 -6.39 1.70
N GLY A 36 -11.12 -7.40 1.71
CA GLY A 36 -12.41 -7.39 1.07
C GLY A 36 -13.01 -8.79 1.10
N GLY A 37 -14.33 -8.84 1.13
CA GLY A 37 -15.10 -10.07 1.27
C GLY A 37 -16.58 -9.73 1.28
N ASP A 38 -17.39 -10.67 1.77
CA ASP A 38 -18.81 -10.42 1.98
C ASP A 38 -18.99 -9.33 3.04
N LEU A 39 -19.63 -8.22 2.65
CA LEU A 39 -19.86 -7.07 3.53
C LEU A 39 -21.06 -7.28 4.46
N ASP A 40 -21.84 -8.33 4.24
CA ASP A 40 -23.01 -8.67 5.07
C ASP A 40 -22.65 -9.62 6.21
N GLU A 41 -21.41 -10.13 6.26
CA GLU A 41 -20.95 -11.01 7.34
C GLU A 41 -20.59 -10.17 8.58
N TRP A 42 -21.21 -10.47 9.73
CA TRP A 42 -20.88 -9.84 11.02
C TRP A 42 -19.85 -10.67 11.80
N SER A 43 -18.81 -10.01 12.31
CA SER A 43 -17.81 -10.64 13.19
C SER A 43 -18.06 -10.29 14.65
N GLU A 44 -18.49 -11.28 15.44
CA GLU A 44 -18.69 -11.11 16.89
C GLU A 44 -17.39 -10.77 17.64
N LEU A 45 -16.25 -11.31 17.18
CA LEU A 45 -14.94 -11.07 17.78
C LEU A 45 -14.54 -9.60 17.69
N TYR A 46 -14.75 -8.99 16.52
CA TYR A 46 -14.36 -7.61 16.25
C TYR A 46 -15.51 -6.61 16.47
N ARG A 47 -16.73 -7.10 16.73
CA ARG A 47 -17.97 -6.31 16.80
C ARG A 47 -18.11 -5.36 15.62
N ALA A 48 -17.84 -5.88 14.43
CA ALA A 48 -17.84 -5.15 13.18
C ALA A 48 -18.16 -6.09 12.01
N TYR A 49 -18.56 -5.53 10.87
CA TYR A 49 -18.66 -6.30 9.63
C TYR A 49 -17.28 -6.85 9.22
N SER A 50 -17.29 -8.08 8.72
CA SER A 50 -16.14 -8.85 8.32
C SER A 50 -15.37 -8.11 7.23
N ASN A 51 -14.06 -8.06 7.39
CA ASN A 51 -13.17 -7.49 6.39
C ASN A 51 -11.91 -8.37 6.28
N PRO A 52 -12.07 -9.59 5.75
CA PRO A 52 -11.00 -10.58 5.68
C PRO A 52 -9.91 -10.14 4.72
N VAL A 53 -8.74 -10.76 4.84
CA VAL A 53 -7.67 -10.61 3.84
C VAL A 53 -8.12 -11.24 2.54
N ASN A 54 -7.91 -10.54 1.43
CA ASN A 54 -8.19 -11.07 0.11
C ASN A 54 -7.11 -12.10 -0.27
N ASN A 55 -7.44 -13.39 -0.17
CA ASN A 55 -6.51 -14.48 -0.50
C ASN A 55 -6.14 -14.52 -1.99
N LEU A 56 -6.90 -13.83 -2.85
CA LEU A 56 -6.62 -13.72 -4.28
C LEU A 56 -5.76 -12.50 -4.64
N PHE A 57 -5.41 -11.65 -3.67
CA PHE A 57 -4.69 -10.39 -3.94
C PHE A 57 -3.44 -10.58 -4.81
N LEU A 58 -2.57 -11.52 -4.44
CA LEU A 58 -1.34 -11.80 -5.18
C LEU A 58 -1.59 -12.30 -6.60
N LEU A 59 -2.62 -13.14 -6.77
CA LEU A 59 -3.02 -13.66 -8.07
C LEU A 59 -3.53 -12.53 -8.96
N SER A 60 -4.43 -11.67 -8.45
CA SER A 60 -4.99 -10.54 -9.20
C SER A 60 -3.92 -9.53 -9.61
N VAL A 61 -2.91 -9.28 -8.77
CA VAL A 61 -1.77 -8.43 -9.16
C VAL A 61 -0.97 -9.07 -10.30
N ASN A 62 -0.72 -10.38 -10.24
CA ASN A 62 -0.01 -11.09 -11.28
C ASN A 62 -0.79 -11.08 -12.62
N GLU A 63 -2.10 -11.31 -12.57
CA GLU A 63 -2.98 -11.25 -13.74
C GLU A 63 -2.98 -9.86 -14.38
N LEU A 64 -3.12 -8.80 -13.57
CA LEU A 64 -3.04 -7.41 -14.03
C LEU A 64 -1.72 -7.14 -14.76
N LEU A 65 -0.58 -7.57 -14.20
CA LEU A 65 0.70 -7.38 -14.87
C LEU A 65 0.77 -8.15 -16.20
N MET A 66 0.31 -9.40 -16.22
CA MET A 66 0.32 -10.22 -17.43
C MET A 66 -0.55 -9.63 -18.53
N GLU A 67 -1.74 -9.13 -18.21
CA GLU A 67 -2.64 -8.44 -19.13
C GLU A 67 -2.01 -7.17 -19.73
N GLN A 68 -1.19 -6.47 -18.95
CA GLN A 68 -0.44 -5.30 -19.40
C GLN A 68 0.90 -5.63 -20.09
N GLY A 69 1.25 -6.91 -20.23
CA GLY A 69 2.53 -7.36 -20.80
C GLY A 69 3.74 -7.05 -19.91
N LEU A 70 3.51 -6.86 -18.61
CA LEU A 70 4.47 -6.54 -17.56
C LEU A 70 4.86 -7.79 -16.75
N ASN A 71 5.88 -7.67 -15.93
CA ASN A 71 6.40 -8.77 -15.11
C ASN A 71 6.78 -8.28 -13.71
N ARG A 72 7.26 -9.19 -12.85
CA ARG A 72 7.57 -8.90 -11.44
C ARG A 72 8.66 -7.84 -11.21
N ASN A 73 9.45 -7.52 -12.24
CA ASN A 73 10.47 -6.46 -12.18
C ASN A 73 9.88 -5.08 -12.51
N SER A 74 8.61 -5.02 -12.91
CA SER A 74 7.90 -3.76 -13.19
C SER A 74 7.60 -3.01 -11.90
N SER A 75 7.56 -1.67 -11.98
CA SER A 75 7.29 -0.83 -10.81
C SER A 75 5.80 -0.87 -10.45
N ILE A 76 5.50 -1.16 -9.19
CA ILE A 76 4.15 -1.19 -8.62
C ILE A 76 4.03 -0.11 -7.55
N ARG A 77 2.98 0.69 -7.65
CA ARG A 77 2.52 1.62 -6.62
C ARG A 77 1.22 1.08 -6.03
N LEU A 78 1.24 0.77 -4.74
CA LEU A 78 0.04 0.42 -3.98
C LEU A 78 -0.51 1.67 -3.30
N ILE A 79 -1.76 2.02 -3.56
CA ILE A 79 -2.43 3.14 -2.89
C ILE A 79 -3.30 2.60 -1.76
N ALA A 80 -3.01 3.03 -0.53
CA ALA A 80 -3.68 2.54 0.67
C ALA A 80 -4.17 3.69 1.55
N SER A 81 -5.27 3.47 2.29
CA SER A 81 -5.74 4.37 3.34
C SER A 81 -4.96 4.23 4.66
N SER A 82 -4.21 3.14 4.82
CA SER A 82 -3.50 2.80 6.05
C SER A 82 -2.09 2.30 5.76
N TYR A 83 -1.13 2.86 6.47
CA TYR A 83 0.29 2.52 6.31
C TYR A 83 0.57 1.05 6.63
N ARG A 84 -0.03 0.54 7.72
CA ARG A 84 0.11 -0.86 8.14
C ARG A 84 -0.41 -1.82 7.07
N ARG A 85 -1.58 -1.52 6.47
CA ARG A 85 -2.16 -2.36 5.40
C ARG A 85 -1.30 -2.32 4.15
N GLY A 86 -0.81 -1.13 3.78
CA GLY A 86 0.08 -0.96 2.63
C GLY A 86 1.39 -1.75 2.78
N ILE A 87 2.05 -1.68 3.94
CA ILE A 87 3.28 -2.45 4.20
C ILE A 87 3.02 -3.96 4.12
N MET A 88 1.92 -4.44 4.72
CA MET A 88 1.60 -5.87 4.66
C MET A 88 1.40 -6.37 3.23
N ALA A 89 0.67 -5.61 2.41
CA ALA A 89 0.47 -5.93 1.00
C ALA A 89 1.79 -5.87 0.22
N ALA A 90 2.62 -4.85 0.45
CA ALA A 90 3.92 -4.73 -0.18
C ALA A 90 4.85 -5.90 0.18
N ASN A 91 4.90 -6.29 1.45
CA ASN A 91 5.71 -7.43 1.90
C ASN A 91 5.29 -8.75 1.24
N ILE A 92 3.99 -8.97 1.01
CA ILE A 92 3.50 -10.14 0.27
C ILE A 92 4.05 -10.14 -1.17
N LEU A 93 4.06 -8.98 -1.84
CA LEU A 93 4.62 -8.86 -3.18
C LEU A 93 6.14 -9.05 -3.17
N LEU A 94 6.86 -8.44 -2.23
CA LEU A 94 8.32 -8.60 -2.10
C LEU A 94 8.70 -10.08 -1.88
N VAL A 95 8.01 -10.78 -0.98
CA VAL A 95 8.22 -12.22 -0.73
C VAL A 95 7.88 -13.07 -1.96
N ALA A 96 6.90 -12.64 -2.77
CA ALA A 96 6.56 -13.30 -4.04
C ALA A 96 7.53 -12.97 -5.19
N GLY A 97 8.58 -12.18 -4.94
CA GLY A 97 9.64 -11.86 -5.89
C GLY A 97 9.36 -10.66 -6.78
N TYR A 98 8.49 -9.74 -6.35
CA TYR A 98 8.34 -8.44 -7.00
C TYR A 98 9.43 -7.49 -6.49
N GLU A 99 10.16 -6.86 -7.40
CA GLU A 99 11.38 -6.12 -7.04
C GLU A 99 11.10 -4.66 -6.66
N ASN A 100 10.10 -4.04 -7.29
CA ASN A 100 9.90 -2.60 -7.28
C ASN A 100 8.50 -2.24 -6.76
N VAL A 101 8.29 -2.30 -5.45
CA VAL A 101 6.99 -2.02 -4.82
C VAL A 101 7.09 -0.80 -3.92
N VAL A 102 6.23 0.20 -4.14
CA VAL A 102 6.10 1.38 -3.28
C VAL A 102 4.68 1.50 -2.75
N VAL A 103 4.55 1.97 -1.52
CA VAL A 103 3.25 2.25 -0.88
C VAL A 103 3.05 3.75 -0.87
N GLU A 104 1.97 4.21 -1.47
CA GLU A 104 1.48 5.57 -1.39
C GLU A 104 0.24 5.59 -0.48
N LEU A 105 0.23 6.52 0.47
CA LEU A 105 -0.98 6.77 1.23
C LEU A 105 -1.90 7.66 0.43
N ASP A 106 -3.17 7.30 0.35
CA ASP A 106 -4.24 8.20 -0.09
C ASP A 106 -4.38 9.30 0.97
N ARG A 107 -3.48 10.28 0.90
CA ARG A 107 -3.53 11.43 1.78
C ARG A 107 -4.48 12.44 1.16
N GLU A 108 -5.34 13.00 2.00
CA GLU A 108 -6.09 14.21 1.66
C GLU A 108 -5.22 15.17 0.85
N ARG A 109 -5.88 15.83 -0.10
CA ARG A 109 -5.47 16.78 -1.15
C ARG A 109 -4.29 17.76 -0.86
N ASN A 110 -3.65 17.76 0.31
CA ASN A 110 -2.58 18.67 0.73
C ASN A 110 -1.46 18.06 1.62
N THR A 111 -1.16 16.75 1.56
CA THR A 111 -0.09 16.18 2.41
C THR A 111 1.12 15.70 1.61
N PRO A 112 2.36 16.11 1.93
CA PRO A 112 3.55 15.73 1.16
C PRO A 112 3.79 14.21 1.19
N PRO A 113 4.41 13.63 0.15
CA PRO A 113 4.62 12.19 0.03
C PRO A 113 5.49 11.64 1.16
N ALA A 114 5.13 10.50 1.75
CA ALA A 114 5.95 9.84 2.77
C ALA A 114 6.87 8.78 2.17
N ALA A 115 8.17 9.07 2.34
CA ALA A 115 9.29 8.21 2.70
C ALA A 115 9.40 6.78 2.11
N VAL A 116 10.56 6.56 1.46
CA VAL A 116 11.21 5.27 1.23
C VAL A 116 11.51 4.61 2.59
N VAL A 117 11.03 3.38 2.79
CA VAL A 117 11.38 2.58 3.98
C VAL A 117 12.82 2.10 3.85
N LYS A 118 13.68 2.47 4.81
CA LYS A 118 14.91 1.74 5.12
C LYS A 118 14.76 1.14 6.50
N GLU A 119 14.97 -0.16 6.60
CA GLU A 119 14.95 -0.87 7.88
C GLU A 119 16.03 -0.32 8.81
N ALA A 120 15.66 -0.06 10.06
CA ALA A 120 16.58 0.09 11.16
C ALA A 120 16.08 -0.76 12.32
N ASP A 121 17.04 -1.52 12.85
CA ASP A 121 16.95 -2.53 13.88
C ASP A 121 16.23 -2.08 15.17
N GLY A 122 15.62 -3.05 15.85
CA GLY A 122 15.62 -3.04 17.32
C GLY A 122 14.30 -2.76 18.03
N ASP A 123 13.88 -3.79 18.77
CA ASP A 123 13.05 -3.80 19.98
C ASP A 123 11.53 -3.64 19.92
N SER A 124 10.92 -4.74 20.35
CA SER A 124 9.56 -4.95 20.81
C SER A 124 9.25 -4.08 22.02
N ASP A 125 8.27 -3.20 21.87
CA ASP A 125 7.25 -3.01 22.90
C ASP A 125 6.04 -2.33 22.27
N CYS A 126 4.85 -2.61 22.79
CA CYS A 126 3.59 -2.13 22.23
C CYS A 126 3.34 -0.66 22.59
N SER A 127 4.31 0.23 22.34
CA SER A 127 4.16 1.70 22.36
C SER A 127 5.49 2.36 21.94
N TRP A 128 5.68 2.66 20.67
CA TRP A 128 6.83 3.47 20.23
C TRP A 128 6.29 4.48 19.21
N ASN A 129 6.23 5.80 19.44
CA ASN A 129 7.33 6.70 19.81
C ASN A 129 8.65 6.42 19.05
N GLY A 130 8.55 5.80 17.88
CA GLY A 130 9.62 5.76 16.90
C GLY A 130 9.88 7.18 16.42
N ARG A 131 11.05 7.71 16.76
CA ARG A 131 11.53 9.01 16.32
C ARG A 131 11.55 9.02 14.79
N LEU A 132 10.47 9.52 14.19
CA LEU A 132 10.32 9.70 12.74
C LEU A 132 11.31 10.77 12.29
N TYR A 133 12.46 10.36 11.79
CA TYR A 133 13.34 11.26 11.06
C TYR A 133 12.76 11.44 9.65
N TRP A 134 12.19 12.62 9.39
CA TRP A 134 11.86 13.03 8.03
C TRP A 134 13.04 13.81 7.43
N THR A 135 13.37 13.49 6.18
CA THR A 135 14.20 14.35 5.35
C THR A 135 13.33 14.88 4.21
N ASN A 136 13.01 16.18 4.24
CA ASN A 136 12.50 16.86 3.05
C ASN A 136 13.66 17.02 2.07
N SER A 137 13.51 16.52 0.83
CA SER A 137 14.56 16.60 -0.20
C SER A 137 14.90 18.02 -0.62
N ASP A 138 14.14 19.02 -0.19
CA ASP A 138 14.22 20.34 -0.79
C ASP A 138 15.00 21.36 0.04
N ASN A 139 15.52 21.06 1.23
CA ASN A 139 16.39 22.01 1.96
C ASN A 139 17.31 21.47 3.09
N GLY A 140 17.59 20.17 3.18
CA GLY A 140 18.68 19.65 4.02
C GLY A 140 18.67 20.01 5.52
N ARG A 141 17.55 20.48 6.08
CA ARG A 141 17.43 20.84 7.50
C ARG A 141 16.58 19.81 8.25
N GLN A 142 17.24 19.08 9.15
CA GLN A 142 16.60 18.24 10.14
C GLN A 142 15.97 19.15 11.21
N GLY A 143 14.67 19.03 11.44
CA GLY A 143 13.97 19.72 12.51
C GLY A 143 13.12 18.71 13.28
N GLY A 144 13.43 18.52 14.56
CA GLY A 144 12.57 17.77 15.49
C GLY A 144 11.83 18.74 16.40
N TRP A 145 10.59 18.43 16.76
CA TRP A 145 9.84 19.16 17.78
C TRP A 145 9.85 18.41 19.11
N LEU A 146 10.07 19.18 20.17
CA LEU A 146 10.05 18.80 21.57
C LEU A 146 8.61 18.84 22.11
N HIS A 147 8.27 17.75 22.82
CA HIS A 147 7.10 17.48 23.66
C HIS A 147 5.77 17.14 22.99
#